data_AF-A0AAU2EA81-F1
#
_entry.id   AF-A0AAU2EA81-F1
#
_cell.length_a   1.000
_cell.length_b   1.000
_cell.length_c   1.000
_cell.angle_alpha   90.00
_cell.angle_beta   90.00
_cell.angle_gamma   90.00
#
_symmetry.space_group_name_H-M   'P 1'
#
loop_
_entity.id
_entity.type
_entity.pdbx_description
1 polymer ?
#
loop_
_entity_poly.entity_id
_entity_poly.type
_entity_poly.pdbx_seq_one_letter_code
_entity_poly.pdbx_strand_id
1 'polypeptide(L)'
;MSEQPTTGAHTKATGPHPQTLPEQQATAREFAAKLGDLIDEHHATEAAERLRKNSAYARARGLTAATTTRLVYEAYVDDELSLDTIADVLNLSRVRVQTEIDRYVKVWHRTDLQAGGAWTPGDFLDTDTVERGDDEQAALDQLAREILDEELPTDRPDTVTAVRVMLWTGRPGPDEDAVATAEATRN
;
A
#
# COMPACT_ATOMS: atom_id res chain seq x y z
N MET A 1 63.78 -11.14 52.35
CA MET A 1 62.54 -11.84 52.77
C MET A 1 61.64 -10.75 53.30
N SER A 2 60.89 -10.05 52.44
CA SER A 2 59.54 -10.40 51.95
C SER A 2 58.47 -10.12 52.99
N GLU A 3 58.11 -8.85 53.17
CA GLU A 3 56.82 -8.49 53.74
C GLU A 3 55.79 -8.48 52.59
N GLN A 4 54.79 -9.34 52.76
CA GLN A 4 53.68 -9.53 51.84
C GLN A 4 52.68 -8.38 52.06
N PRO A 5 52.19 -7.66 51.02
CA PRO A 5 51.12 -6.70 51.22
C PRO A 5 49.82 -7.45 51.50
N THR A 6 49.19 -7.14 52.64
CA THR A 6 47.88 -7.64 53.04
C THR A 6 46.80 -7.34 52.01
N THR A 7 46.04 -8.36 51.66
CA THR A 7 44.89 -8.29 50.76
C THR A 7 43.81 -7.40 51.37
N GLY A 8 43.62 -6.21 50.81
CA GLY A 8 42.45 -5.39 51.11
C GLY A 8 41.18 -6.13 50.70
N ALA A 9 40.21 -6.23 51.59
CA ALA A 9 38.90 -6.78 51.28
C ALA A 9 38.27 -5.95 50.15
N HIS A 10 38.15 -6.52 48.96
CA HIS A 10 37.38 -5.94 47.88
C HIS A 10 35.89 -6.08 48.22
N THR A 11 35.30 -5.06 48.83
CA THR A 11 33.85 -4.97 48.94
C THR A 11 33.29 -4.82 47.54
N LYS A 12 32.64 -5.87 47.05
CA LYS A 12 31.93 -5.87 45.76
C LYS A 12 30.89 -4.74 45.82
N ALA A 13 31.03 -3.73 44.96
CA ALA A 13 29.95 -2.77 44.76
C ALA A 13 28.72 -3.56 44.30
N THR A 14 27.62 -3.41 45.03
CA THR A 14 26.30 -3.96 44.67
C THR A 14 25.89 -3.29 43.36
N GLY A 15 26.24 -3.91 42.23
CA GLY A 15 25.70 -3.55 40.93
C GLY A 15 24.17 -3.72 40.93
N PRO A 16 23.46 -3.00 40.04
CA PRO A 16 22.02 -3.12 39.93
C PRO A 16 21.62 -4.60 39.78
N HIS A 17 20.54 -5.00 40.46
CA HIS A 17 20.03 -6.37 40.43
C HIS A 17 19.93 -6.87 38.98
N PRO A 18 20.34 -8.12 38.67
CA PRO A 18 20.15 -8.68 37.34
C PRO A 18 18.66 -8.67 37.03
N GLN A 19 18.29 -7.95 35.96
CA GLN A 19 16.90 -7.88 35.51
C GLN A 19 16.37 -9.28 35.26
N THR A 20 15.13 -9.49 35.65
CA THR A 20 14.42 -10.74 35.40
C THR A 20 14.09 -10.87 33.91
N LEU A 21 13.93 -12.11 33.42
CA LEU A 21 13.57 -12.38 32.02
C LEU A 21 12.31 -11.60 31.56
N PRO A 22 11.25 -11.46 32.38
CA PRO A 22 10.08 -10.64 32.03
C PRO A 22 10.38 -9.14 31.88
N GLU A 23 11.26 -8.57 32.71
CA GLU A 23 11.67 -7.15 32.61
C GLU A 23 12.48 -6.90 31.33
N GLN A 24 13.37 -7.82 30.97
CA GLN A 24 14.12 -7.75 29.72
C GLN A 24 13.20 -7.83 28.49
N GLN A 25 12.17 -8.69 28.53
CA GLN A 25 11.18 -8.78 27.45
C GLN A 25 10.32 -7.52 27.34
N ALA A 26 9.94 -6.90 28.46
CA ALA A 26 9.20 -5.64 28.47
C ALA A 26 10.03 -4.51 27.83
N THR A 27 11.30 -4.37 28.22
CA THR A 27 12.21 -3.38 27.63
C THR A 27 12.47 -3.62 26.14
N ALA A 28 12.60 -4.89 25.72
CA ALA A 28 12.78 -5.23 24.31
C ALA A 28 11.53 -4.87 23.47
N ARG A 29 10.32 -5.06 24.01
CA ARG A 29 9.07 -4.65 23.35
C ARG A 29 8.97 -3.13 23.21
N GLU A 30 9.30 -2.38 24.25
CA GLU A 30 9.31 -0.91 24.20
C GLU A 30 10.33 -0.38 23.19
N PHE A 31 11.51 -0.99 23.12
CA PHE A 31 12.52 -0.64 22.13
C PHE A 31 12.05 -0.93 20.70
N ALA A 32 11.48 -2.12 20.47
CA ALA A 32 10.94 -2.50 19.16
C ALA A 32 9.83 -1.55 18.70
N ALA A 33 8.93 -1.14 19.62
CA ALA A 33 7.88 -0.17 19.32
C ALA A 33 8.47 1.19 18.87
N LYS A 34 9.42 1.74 19.64
CA LYS A 34 10.08 3.01 19.28
C LYS A 34 10.86 2.93 17.96
N LEU A 35 11.47 1.78 17.68
CA LEU A 35 12.16 1.56 16.41
C LEU A 35 11.17 1.51 15.24
N GLY A 36 10.00 0.88 15.44
CA GLY A 36 8.89 0.91 14.49
C GLY A 36 8.46 2.34 14.19
N ASP A 37 8.16 3.13 15.23
CA ASP A 37 7.75 4.53 15.09
C ASP A 37 8.78 5.36 14.30
N LEU A 38 10.08 5.13 14.53
CA LEU A 38 11.16 5.84 13.82
C LEU A 38 11.25 5.44 12.34
N ILE A 39 11.02 4.17 12.03
CA ILE A 39 11.00 3.67 10.65
C ILE A 39 9.79 4.28 9.91
N ASP A 40 8.62 4.29 10.54
CA ASP A 40 7.40 4.85 9.97
C ASP A 40 7.56 6.36 9.72
N GLU A 41 8.15 7.10 10.67
CA GLU A 41 8.47 8.53 10.51
C GLU A 41 9.46 8.78 9.35
N HIS A 42 10.47 7.92 9.21
CA HIS A 42 11.43 8.01 8.13
C HIS A 42 10.77 7.77 6.76
N HIS A 43 9.95 6.72 6.64
CA HIS A 43 9.21 6.43 5.41
C HIS A 43 8.25 7.57 5.04
N ALA A 44 7.50 8.12 6.01
CA ALA A 44 6.61 9.25 5.78
C ALA A 44 7.39 10.51 5.30
N THR A 45 8.59 10.73 5.83
CA THR A 45 9.47 11.83 5.41
C THR A 45 9.92 11.66 3.95
N GLU A 46 10.37 10.46 3.57
CA GLU A 46 10.80 10.17 2.20
C GLU A 46 9.63 10.27 1.21
N ALA A 47 8.46 9.74 1.59
CA ALA A 47 7.23 9.86 0.81
C ALA A 47 6.84 11.33 0.58
N ALA A 48 6.85 12.16 1.63
CA ALA A 48 6.57 13.59 1.50
C ALA A 48 7.57 14.30 0.58
N GLU A 49 8.85 13.90 0.59
CA GLU A 49 9.85 14.40 -0.34
C GLU A 49 9.60 13.99 -1.79
N ARG A 50 9.20 12.74 -2.04
CA ARG A 50 8.79 12.28 -3.37
C ARG A 50 7.60 13.08 -3.88
N LEU A 51 6.57 13.26 -3.05
CA LEU A 51 5.39 14.05 -3.40
C LEU A 51 5.76 15.50 -3.75
N ARG A 52 6.65 16.15 -3.00
CA ARG A 52 7.17 17.49 -3.33
C ARG A 52 7.84 17.52 -4.70
N LYS A 53 8.70 16.54 -5.01
CA LYS A 53 9.40 16.44 -6.29
C LYS A 53 8.42 16.24 -7.46
N ASN A 54 7.47 15.32 -7.30
CA ASN A 54 6.47 15.02 -8.32
C ASN A 54 5.54 16.21 -8.56
N SER A 55 5.12 16.91 -7.49
CA SER A 55 4.33 18.14 -7.58
C SER A 55 5.09 19.26 -8.31
N ALA A 56 6.37 19.48 -7.98
CA ALA A 56 7.20 20.48 -8.65
C ALA A 56 7.38 20.16 -10.14
N TYR A 57 7.60 18.89 -10.48
CA TYR A 57 7.70 18.42 -11.85
C TYR A 57 6.38 18.61 -12.63
N ALA A 58 5.24 18.29 -12.02
CA ALA A 58 3.93 18.48 -12.62
C ALA A 58 3.65 19.96 -12.92
N ARG A 59 3.94 20.85 -11.96
CA ARG A 59 3.80 22.31 -12.14
C ARG A 59 4.72 22.83 -13.25
N ALA A 60 5.97 22.38 -13.30
CA ALA A 60 6.93 22.80 -14.32
C ALA A 60 6.51 22.42 -15.75
N ARG A 61 5.68 21.37 -15.90
CA ARG A 61 5.14 20.92 -17.20
C ARG A 61 3.72 21.40 -17.49
N GLY A 62 3.13 22.21 -16.62
CA GLY A 62 1.75 22.67 -16.76
C GLY A 62 0.73 21.53 -16.72
N LEU A 63 1.06 20.42 -16.05
CA LEU A 63 0.15 19.30 -15.88
C LEU A 63 -1.02 19.71 -14.96
N THR A 64 -2.23 19.29 -15.32
CA THR A 64 -3.51 19.91 -14.93
C THR A 64 -4.11 19.34 -13.64
N ALA A 65 -5.37 19.69 -13.35
CA ALA A 65 -6.14 19.19 -12.21
C ALA A 65 -6.14 17.65 -12.09
N ALA A 66 -6.20 16.92 -13.21
CA ALA A 66 -6.12 15.45 -13.21
C ALA A 66 -4.80 14.93 -12.62
N THR A 67 -3.70 15.66 -12.81
CA THR A 67 -2.40 15.30 -12.22
C THR A 67 -2.36 15.61 -10.72
N THR A 68 -3.01 16.70 -10.27
CA THR A 68 -3.14 16.99 -8.83
C THR A 68 -3.91 15.89 -8.10
N THR A 69 -5.03 15.46 -8.68
CA THR A 69 -5.82 14.35 -8.16
C THR A 69 -5.00 13.07 -8.02
N ARG A 70 -4.30 12.67 -9.10
CA ARG A 70 -3.45 11.48 -9.07
C ARG A 70 -2.39 11.56 -7.99
N LEU A 71 -1.72 12.71 -7.87
CA LEU A 71 -0.71 12.93 -6.83
C LEU A 71 -1.27 12.86 -5.40
N VAL A 72 -2.50 13.35 -5.18
CA VAL A 72 -3.18 13.20 -3.88
C VAL A 72 -3.43 11.72 -3.58
N TYR A 73 -3.90 10.96 -4.57
CA TYR A 73 -4.26 9.56 -4.39
C TYR A 73 -3.05 8.67 -4.16
N GLU A 74 -2.03 8.76 -5.02
CA GLU A 74 -0.74 8.06 -4.86
C GLU A 74 -0.15 8.34 -3.46
N ALA A 75 -0.16 9.60 -3.03
CA ALA A 75 0.35 10.00 -1.72
C ALA A 75 -0.44 9.40 -0.54
N TYR A 76 -1.76 9.30 -0.66
CA TYR A 76 -2.63 8.81 0.41
C TYR A 76 -2.64 7.29 0.50
N VAL A 77 -2.69 6.63 -0.65
CA VAL A 77 -2.90 5.18 -0.75
C VAL A 77 -1.61 4.40 -0.78
N ASP A 78 -0.63 4.83 -1.59
CA ASP A 78 0.60 4.05 -1.81
C ASP A 78 1.67 4.44 -0.79
N ASP A 79 1.72 5.73 -0.47
CA ASP A 79 2.69 6.30 0.47
C ASP A 79 2.13 6.46 1.90
N GLU A 80 0.86 6.11 2.11
CA GLU A 80 0.14 6.18 3.40
C GLU A 80 0.26 7.52 4.14
N LEU A 81 0.44 8.63 3.40
CA LEU A 81 0.61 9.94 4.01
C LEU A 81 -0.69 10.46 4.62
N SER A 82 -0.55 11.18 5.74
CA SER A 82 -1.68 11.86 6.36
C SER A 82 -2.24 12.96 5.45
N LEU A 83 -3.54 13.22 5.55
CA LEU A 83 -4.22 14.29 4.80
C LEU A 83 -3.56 15.66 5.02
N ASP A 84 -3.07 15.90 6.23
CA ASP A 84 -2.44 17.17 6.61
C ASP A 84 -1.09 17.33 5.91
N THR A 85 -0.28 16.25 5.88
CA THR A 85 0.99 16.22 5.14
C THR A 85 0.79 16.46 3.65
N ILE A 86 -0.22 15.81 3.05
CA ILE A 86 -0.54 15.98 1.62
C ILE A 86 -0.99 17.42 1.34
N ALA A 87 -1.87 17.96 2.18
CA ALA A 87 -2.37 19.33 2.08
C ALA A 87 -1.23 20.35 2.12
N ASP A 88 -0.32 20.21 3.09
CA ASP A 88 0.84 21.09 3.25
C ASP A 88 1.79 21.01 2.05
N VAL A 89 2.12 19.80 1.60
CA VAL A 89 3.04 19.58 0.48
C VAL A 89 2.47 20.11 -0.84
N LEU A 90 1.20 19.86 -1.10
CA LEU A 90 0.55 20.27 -2.35
C LEU A 90 0.01 21.70 -2.32
N ASN A 91 0.06 22.38 -1.16
CA ASN A 91 -0.53 23.69 -0.92
C ASN A 91 -2.03 23.70 -1.25
N LEU A 92 -2.75 22.72 -0.71
CA LEU A 92 -4.19 22.54 -0.83
C LEU A 92 -4.84 22.66 0.56
N SER A 93 -6.14 22.92 0.61
CA SER A 93 -6.87 22.75 1.87
C SER A 93 -7.05 21.27 2.18
N ARG A 94 -7.04 20.89 3.45
CA ARG A 94 -7.38 19.52 3.90
C ARG A 94 -8.72 19.03 3.34
N VAL A 95 -9.71 19.94 3.28
CA VAL A 95 -11.02 19.65 2.68
C VAL A 95 -10.88 19.30 1.20
N ARG A 96 -10.05 20.03 0.44
CA ARG A 96 -9.80 19.70 -0.96
C ARG A 96 -9.12 18.34 -1.11
N VAL A 97 -8.13 18.03 -0.29
CA VAL A 97 -7.48 16.70 -0.29
C VAL A 97 -8.50 15.60 -0.03
N GLN A 98 -9.34 15.74 1.00
CA GLN A 98 -10.42 14.79 1.29
C GLN A 98 -11.38 14.64 0.09
N THR A 99 -11.79 15.75 -0.53
CA THR A 99 -12.66 15.71 -1.71
C THR A 99 -12.02 14.97 -2.88
N GLU A 100 -10.72 15.13 -3.10
CA GLU A 100 -10.01 14.38 -4.16
C GLU A 100 -9.94 12.90 -3.83
N ILE A 101 -9.72 12.51 -2.57
CA ILE A 101 -9.73 11.09 -2.17
C ILE A 101 -11.12 10.49 -2.33
N ASP A 102 -12.15 11.20 -1.86
CA ASP A 102 -13.54 10.73 -1.93
C ASP A 102 -14.05 10.63 -3.37
N ARG A 103 -13.44 11.36 -4.30
CA ARG A 103 -13.77 11.33 -5.72
C ARG A 103 -13.26 10.06 -6.41
N TYR A 104 -12.36 9.28 -5.82
CA TYR A 104 -11.82 8.08 -6.47
C TYR A 104 -11.93 6.84 -5.59
N VAL A 105 -11.98 5.68 -6.24
CA VAL A 105 -11.99 4.39 -5.58
C VAL A 105 -10.84 3.53 -6.09
N LYS A 106 -10.12 2.91 -5.16
CA LYS A 106 -9.07 1.95 -5.46
C LYS A 106 -9.73 0.67 -5.91
N VAL A 107 -9.23 0.13 -7.01
CA VAL A 107 -9.75 -1.11 -7.56
C VAL A 107 -8.68 -2.18 -7.43
N TRP A 108 -9.08 -3.35 -6.94
CA TRP A 108 -8.28 -4.55 -7.04
C TRP A 108 -8.83 -5.41 -8.15
N HIS A 109 -7.96 -6.10 -8.89
CA HIS A 109 -8.41 -7.05 -9.90
C HIS A 109 -7.80 -8.43 -9.68
N ARG A 110 -8.47 -9.43 -10.25
CA ARG A 110 -7.97 -10.80 -10.37
C ARG A 110 -8.33 -11.32 -11.75
N THR A 111 -7.35 -11.90 -12.41
CA THR A 111 -7.52 -12.55 -13.72
C THR A 111 -7.57 -14.05 -13.53
N ASP A 112 -8.70 -14.67 -13.86
CA ASP A 112 -8.89 -16.11 -13.76
C ASP A 112 -8.89 -16.75 -15.15
N LEU A 113 -8.29 -17.93 -15.24
CA LEU A 113 -8.20 -18.71 -16.47
C LEU A 113 -9.07 -19.97 -16.36
N GLN A 114 -9.86 -20.27 -17.39
CA GLN A 114 -10.60 -21.52 -17.46
C GLN A 114 -9.88 -22.54 -18.34
N ALA A 115 -9.61 -23.72 -17.79
CA ALA A 115 -9.08 -24.86 -18.54
C ALA A 115 -9.81 -26.15 -18.13
N GLY A 116 -10.22 -26.97 -19.09
CA GLY A 116 -10.91 -28.24 -18.82
C GLY A 116 -12.23 -28.09 -18.06
N GLY A 117 -12.89 -26.92 -18.16
CA GLY A 117 -14.14 -26.61 -17.47
C GLY A 117 -14.00 -26.12 -16.02
N ALA A 118 -12.79 -26.05 -15.48
CA ALA A 118 -12.51 -25.51 -14.15
C ALA A 118 -11.82 -24.14 -14.25
N TRP A 119 -12.17 -23.23 -13.32
CA TRP A 119 -11.52 -21.93 -13.17
C TRP A 119 -10.29 -22.05 -12.26
N THR A 120 -9.19 -21.47 -12.70
CA THR A 120 -7.97 -21.31 -11.93
C THR A 120 -7.81 -19.83 -11.59
N PRO A 121 -7.90 -19.44 -10.32
CA PRO A 121 -7.77 -18.04 -9.93
C PRO A 121 -6.32 -17.56 -10.03
N GLY A 122 -6.15 -16.33 -10.53
CA GLY A 122 -4.86 -15.63 -10.50
C GLY A 122 -4.57 -14.99 -9.14
N ASP A 123 -3.46 -14.25 -9.09
CA ASP A 123 -3.16 -13.40 -7.94
C ASP A 123 -4.01 -12.13 -7.96
N PHE A 124 -4.32 -11.60 -6.78
CA PHE A 124 -4.91 -10.27 -6.68
C PHE A 124 -3.84 -9.23 -6.98
N LEU A 125 -4.12 -8.41 -7.98
CA LEU A 125 -3.27 -7.30 -8.37
C LEU A 125 -4.00 -5.99 -8.07
N ASP A 126 -3.20 -5.01 -7.69
CA ASP A 126 -3.67 -3.66 -7.50
C ASP A 126 -3.87 -2.99 -8.88
N THR A 127 -5.00 -2.32 -9.07
CA THR A 127 -5.32 -1.53 -10.27
C THR A 127 -5.31 -0.05 -9.94
N ASP A 128 -5.19 0.75 -10.99
CA ASP A 128 -5.43 2.19 -10.99
C ASP A 128 -6.77 2.59 -10.33
N THR A 129 -6.99 3.89 -10.25
CA THR A 129 -8.15 4.49 -9.59
C THR A 129 -9.31 4.72 -10.55
N VAL A 130 -10.55 4.49 -10.07
CA VAL A 130 -11.77 4.85 -10.80
C VAL A 130 -12.42 6.08 -10.18
N GLU A 131 -12.83 7.03 -11.01
CA GLU A 131 -13.59 8.20 -10.55
C GLU A 131 -15.00 7.77 -10.10
N ARG A 132 -15.36 8.12 -8.87
CA ARG A 132 -16.73 7.99 -8.34
C ARG A 132 -17.63 9.04 -8.96
N GLY A 133 -18.81 8.62 -9.40
CA GLY A 133 -19.80 9.50 -10.01
C GLY A 133 -21.04 8.74 -10.45
N ASP A 134 -21.93 9.43 -11.16
CA ASP A 134 -23.20 8.85 -11.61
C ASP A 134 -23.00 7.64 -12.56
N ASP A 135 -21.84 7.57 -13.23
CA ASP A 135 -21.47 6.52 -14.18
C ASP A 135 -20.39 5.55 -13.63
N GLU A 136 -20.18 5.49 -12.30
CA GLU A 136 -19.13 4.66 -11.67
C GLU A 136 -19.16 3.20 -12.12
N GLN A 137 -20.35 2.60 -12.19
CA GLN A 137 -20.49 1.21 -12.66
C GLN A 137 -20.05 1.04 -14.12
N ALA A 138 -20.40 1.99 -15.00
CA ALA A 138 -19.99 1.93 -16.39
C ALA A 138 -18.47 2.09 -16.54
N ALA A 139 -17.85 2.92 -15.70
CA ALA A 139 -16.40 3.06 -15.64
C ALA A 139 -15.71 1.78 -15.13
N LEU A 140 -16.25 1.12 -14.10
CA LEU A 140 -15.75 -0.16 -13.59
C LEU A 140 -15.90 -1.28 -14.63
N ASP A 141 -17.04 -1.37 -15.31
CA ASP A 141 -17.27 -2.36 -16.37
C ASP A 141 -16.32 -2.15 -17.55
N GLN A 142 -16.06 -0.89 -17.92
CA GLN A 142 -15.11 -0.53 -18.96
C GLN A 142 -13.67 -0.90 -18.56
N LEU A 143 -13.27 -0.59 -17.34
CA LEU A 143 -11.95 -0.95 -16.80
C LEU A 143 -11.75 -2.48 -16.77
N ALA A 144 -12.76 -3.25 -16.38
CA ALA A 144 -12.67 -4.72 -16.39
C ALA A 144 -12.41 -5.27 -17.80
N ARG A 145 -13.01 -4.65 -18.83
CA ARG A 145 -12.80 -5.01 -20.23
C ARG A 145 -11.43 -4.60 -20.74
N GLU A 146 -10.95 -3.40 -20.36
CA GLU A 146 -9.63 -2.92 -20.73
C GLU A 146 -8.54 -3.84 -20.18
N ILE A 147 -8.62 -4.19 -18.89
CA ILE A 147 -7.69 -5.16 -18.27
C ILE A 147 -7.81 -6.53 -18.95
N LEU A 148 -9.03 -6.98 -19.25
CA LEU A 148 -9.23 -8.24 -19.95
C LEU A 148 -8.56 -8.23 -21.33
N ASP A 149 -8.66 -7.14 -22.08
CA ASP A 149 -8.05 -6.97 -23.40
C ASP A 149 -6.51 -6.88 -23.33
N GLU A 150 -5.96 -6.27 -22.28
CA GLU A 150 -4.51 -6.18 -22.02
C GLU A 150 -3.91 -7.52 -21.55
N GLU A 151 -4.59 -8.19 -20.62
CA GLU A 151 -4.18 -9.47 -20.02
C GLU A 151 -4.62 -10.68 -20.85
N LEU A 152 -5.42 -10.48 -21.90
CA LEU A 152 -5.81 -11.53 -22.84
C LEU A 152 -4.52 -12.09 -23.45
N PRO A 153 -4.11 -13.33 -23.08
CA PRO A 153 -2.77 -13.77 -23.44
C PRO A 153 -2.74 -13.97 -24.94
N THR A 154 -1.91 -13.19 -25.63
CA THR A 154 -1.77 -13.25 -27.09
C THR A 154 -1.36 -14.65 -27.55
N ASP A 155 -0.66 -15.39 -26.68
CA ASP A 155 -0.18 -16.76 -26.89
C ASP A 155 -0.72 -17.73 -25.82
N ARG A 156 -2.04 -17.67 -25.55
CA ARG A 156 -2.68 -18.54 -24.56
C ARG A 156 -2.59 -20.02 -24.97
N PRO A 157 -2.28 -20.94 -24.03
CA PRO A 157 -2.32 -22.38 -24.30
C PRO A 157 -3.67 -22.79 -24.88
N ASP A 158 -3.68 -23.73 -25.82
CA ASP A 158 -4.94 -24.22 -26.43
C ASP A 158 -5.91 -24.85 -25.43
N THR A 159 -5.44 -25.19 -24.23
CA THR A 159 -6.24 -25.69 -23.12
C THR A 159 -7.07 -24.61 -22.43
N VAL A 160 -6.74 -23.33 -22.61
CA VAL A 160 -7.49 -22.22 -22.01
C VAL A 160 -8.70 -21.89 -22.89
N THR A 161 -9.90 -22.09 -22.34
CA THR A 161 -11.18 -21.92 -23.04
C THR A 161 -11.84 -20.57 -22.75
N ALA A 162 -11.55 -19.97 -21.59
CA ALA A 162 -12.08 -18.67 -21.19
C ALA A 162 -11.11 -17.93 -20.27
N VAL A 163 -11.22 -16.61 -20.25
CA VAL A 163 -10.52 -15.71 -19.32
C VAL A 163 -11.57 -14.79 -18.73
N ARG A 164 -11.53 -14.54 -17.42
CA ARG A 164 -12.35 -13.51 -16.78
C ARG A 164 -11.50 -12.61 -15.91
N VAL A 165 -11.85 -11.33 -15.89
CA VAL A 165 -11.31 -10.33 -14.97
C VAL A 165 -12.43 -9.92 -14.04
N MET A 166 -12.15 -9.92 -12.74
CA MET A 166 -13.06 -9.48 -11.69
C MET A 166 -12.44 -8.30 -10.93
N LEU A 167 -13.27 -7.33 -10.57
CA LEU A 167 -12.86 -6.11 -9.86
C LEU A 167 -13.50 -6.02 -8.47
N TRP A 168 -12.78 -5.43 -7.50
CA TRP A 168 -13.29 -5.10 -6.15
C TRP A 168 -12.94 -3.67 -5.77
N THR A 169 -13.90 -2.93 -5.20
CA THR A 169 -13.69 -1.59 -4.65
C THR A 169 -13.41 -1.67 -3.15
N GLY A 170 -12.15 -1.95 -2.80
CA GLY A 170 -11.72 -2.19 -1.42
C GLY A 170 -11.03 -3.54 -1.26
N ARG A 171 -11.03 -4.10 -0.05
CA ARG A 171 -10.31 -5.37 0.20
C ARG A 171 -10.89 -6.49 -0.69
N PRO A 172 -10.05 -7.21 -1.47
CA PRO A 172 -10.54 -8.30 -2.29
C PRO A 172 -11.26 -9.37 -1.47
N GLY A 173 -12.40 -9.82 -1.97
CA GLY A 173 -13.32 -10.73 -1.30
C GLY A 173 -13.64 -11.98 -2.13
N PRO A 174 -14.69 -12.72 -1.76
CA PRO A 174 -15.20 -13.81 -2.59
C PRO A 174 -15.74 -13.29 -3.93
N ASP A 175 -15.91 -14.19 -4.89
CA ASP A 175 -16.26 -13.87 -6.28
C ASP A 175 -17.62 -13.15 -6.39
N GLU A 176 -18.59 -13.49 -5.52
CA GLU A 176 -19.89 -12.84 -5.46
C GLU A 176 -19.86 -11.37 -5.04
N ASP A 177 -18.76 -10.94 -4.41
CA ASP A 177 -18.57 -9.55 -3.98
C ASP A 177 -17.82 -8.72 -5.05
N ALA A 178 -17.47 -9.32 -6.20
CA ALA A 178 -16.88 -8.58 -7.30
C ALA A 178 -17.86 -7.54 -7.85
N VAL A 179 -17.42 -6.29 -7.96
CA VAL A 179 -18.26 -5.16 -8.39
C VAL A 179 -18.39 -5.05 -9.90
N ALA A 180 -17.47 -5.63 -10.65
CA ALA A 180 -17.52 -5.74 -12.10
C ALA A 180 -16.81 -7.02 -12.56
N THR A 181 -17.26 -7.56 -13.69
CA THR A 181 -16.67 -8.75 -14.29
C THR A 181 -16.71 -8.64 -15.81
N ALA A 182 -15.58 -8.91 -16.45
CA ALA A 182 -15.49 -9.06 -17.89
C ALA A 182 -15.00 -10.48 -18.21
N GLU A 183 -15.58 -11.13 -19.22
CA GLU A 183 -15.20 -12.48 -19.63
C GLU A 183 -15.04 -12.56 -21.14
N ALA A 184 -13.99 -13.25 -21.58
CA ALA A 184 -13.74 -13.60 -22.97
C ALA A 184 -13.65 -15.12 -23.12
N THR A 185 -14.60 -15.71 -23.84
CA THR A 185 -14.58 -17.12 -24.22
C THR A 185 -13.94 -17.29 -25.60
N ARG A 186 -13.24 -18.41 -25.79
CA ARG A 186 -12.80 -18.84 -27.11
C ARG A 186 -14.00 -19.47 -27.82
N ASN A 187 -14.42 -18.86 -28.93
CA ASN A 187 -15.28 -19.51 -29.91
C ASN A 187 -14.46 -20.46 -30.80
#